data_AF-A0A653UPL5-F1
#
_entry.id   AF-A0A653UPL5-F1
#
_cell.length_a   1.000
_cell.length_b   1.000
_cell.length_c   1.000
_cell.angle_alpha   90.00
_cell.angle_beta   90.00
_cell.angle_gamma   90.00
#
_symmetry.space_group_name_H-M   'P 1'
#
loop_
_entity.id
_entity.type
_entity.pdbx_description
1 polymer ?
#
loop_
_entity_poly.entity_id
_entity_poly.type
_entity_poly.pdbx_seq_one_letter_code
_entity_poly.pdbx_strand_id
1 'polypeptide(L)'
;MTPESPRREAPPAEPIKEATIPTTVALREGLKRRAQTAVLHTAALPGGYRSFAALVDGALERELERLANEHNGSVPFEPNAGGFRTGRPFGS
;
A
#
# COMPACT_ATOMS: atom_id res chain seq x y z
N MET A 1 -10.29 -18.64 -43.09
CA MET A 1 -9.52 -18.83 -41.85
C MET A 1 -8.61 -17.63 -41.70
N THR A 2 -8.88 -16.74 -40.74
CA THR A 2 -8.00 -15.61 -40.43
C THR A 2 -6.91 -16.08 -39.45
N PRO A 3 -5.62 -15.78 -39.68
CA PRO A 3 -4.58 -16.16 -38.74
C PRO A 3 -4.72 -15.33 -37.47
N GLU A 4 -4.75 -16.02 -36.34
CA GLU A 4 -4.73 -15.46 -34.99
C GLU A 4 -3.41 -14.71 -34.79
N SER A 5 -3.46 -13.42 -34.47
CA SER A 5 -2.27 -12.66 -34.12
C SER A 5 -1.69 -13.20 -32.81
N PRO A 6 -0.36 -13.39 -32.69
CA PRO A 6 0.23 -13.90 -31.46
C PRO A 6 -0.04 -12.91 -30.34
N ARG A 7 -0.74 -13.38 -29.29
CA ARG A 7 -0.92 -12.66 -28.04
C ARG A 7 0.48 -12.30 -27.53
N ARG A 8 0.85 -11.02 -27.57
CA ARG A 8 2.07 -10.53 -26.93
C ARG A 8 1.98 -10.89 -25.45
N GLU A 9 2.76 -11.87 -25.01
CA GLU A 9 3.02 -12.10 -23.60
C GLU A 9 3.66 -10.83 -23.04
N ALA A 10 3.02 -10.21 -22.06
CA ALA A 10 3.64 -9.13 -21.32
C ALA A 10 4.89 -9.69 -20.64
N PRO A 11 6.03 -8.98 -20.67
CA PRO A 11 7.22 -9.45 -19.98
C PRO A 11 6.90 -9.66 -18.49
N PRO A 12 7.50 -10.68 -17.85
CA PRO A 12 7.33 -10.91 -16.42
C PRO A 12 7.63 -9.60 -15.67
N ALA A 13 6.75 -9.20 -14.77
CA ALA A 13 7.01 -8.06 -13.91
C ALA A 13 8.31 -8.33 -13.14
N GLU A 14 9.28 -7.40 -13.22
CA GLU A 14 10.49 -7.52 -12.41
C GLU A 14 10.09 -7.57 -10.93
N PRO A 15 10.69 -8.48 -10.13
CA PRO A 15 10.39 -8.57 -8.72
C PRO A 15 10.71 -7.22 -8.07
N ILE A 16 9.71 -6.61 -7.44
CA ILE A 16 9.90 -5.37 -6.71
C ILE A 16 10.88 -5.65 -5.58
N LYS A 17 12.05 -5.04 -5.63
CA LYS A 17 12.97 -5.04 -4.50
C LYS A 17 12.25 -4.41 -3.32
N GLU A 18 12.17 -5.11 -2.19
CA GLU A 18 11.68 -4.58 -0.91
C GLU A 18 12.63 -3.48 -0.39
N ALA A 19 12.64 -2.35 -1.08
CA ALA A 19 13.39 -1.18 -0.69
C ALA A 19 12.42 -0.20 -0.01
N THR A 20 12.80 0.27 1.17
CA THR A 20 12.07 1.37 1.82
C THR A 20 12.22 2.64 0.96
N ILE A 21 11.11 3.10 0.38
CA ILE A 21 11.06 4.34 -0.39
C ILE A 21 10.44 5.47 0.44
N PRO A 22 11.05 6.67 0.49
CA PRO A 22 10.44 7.82 1.15
C PRO A 22 9.11 8.17 0.48
N THR A 23 8.03 8.16 1.26
CA THR A 23 6.67 8.45 0.77
C THR A 23 6.07 9.58 1.61
N THR A 24 5.57 10.63 0.96
CA THR A 24 4.88 11.74 1.62
C THR A 24 3.39 11.67 1.33
N VAL A 25 2.57 11.66 2.38
CA VAL A 25 1.10 11.72 2.28
C VAL A 25 0.55 12.81 3.18
N ALA A 26 -0.55 13.44 2.77
CA ALA A 26 -1.28 14.37 3.61
C ALA A 26 -2.12 13.59 4.64
N LEU A 27 -2.05 13.98 5.91
CA LEU A 27 -2.84 13.41 6.99
C LEU A 27 -3.57 14.50 7.75
N ARG A 28 -4.77 14.19 8.26
CA ARG A 28 -5.45 15.05 9.23
C ARG A 28 -4.52 15.27 10.43
N GLU A 29 -4.30 16.53 10.79
CA GLU A 29 -3.32 16.89 11.82
C GLU A 29 -3.54 16.17 13.15
N GLY A 30 -4.79 16.14 13.64
CA GLY A 30 -5.13 15.46 14.89
C GLY A 30 -4.92 13.94 14.86
N LEU A 31 -4.98 13.31 13.67
CA LEU A 31 -4.64 11.89 13.54
C LEU A 31 -3.13 11.69 13.63
N LYS A 32 -2.35 12.49 12.90
CA LYS A 32 -0.88 12.46 12.94
C LYS A 32 -0.36 12.62 14.37
N ARG A 33 -0.83 13.65 15.08
CA ARG A 33 -0.39 13.93 16.47
C ARG A 33 -0.72 12.78 17.40
N ARG A 34 -1.95 12.24 17.37
CA ARG A 34 -2.33 11.09 18.22
C ARG A 34 -1.51 9.84 17.93
N ALA A 35 -1.22 9.56 16.65
CA ALA A 35 -0.39 8.43 16.28
C ALA A 35 1.06 8.59 16.77
N GLN A 36 1.64 9.79 16.66
CA GLN A 36 2.96 10.10 17.21
C GLN A 36 2.99 9.96 18.74
N THR A 37 1.97 10.47 19.44
CA THR A 37 1.80 10.27 20.88
C THR A 37 1.73 8.78 21.24
N ALA A 38 0.94 7.99 20.52
CA ALA A 38 0.84 6.55 20.77
C ALA A 38 2.20 5.84 20.64
N VAL A 39 2.99 6.16 19.62
CA VAL A 39 4.37 5.66 19.47
C VAL A 39 5.21 6.03 20.69
N LEU A 40 5.24 7.31 21.07
CA LEU A 40 6.04 7.76 22.22
C LEU A 40 5.64 7.06 23.53
N HIS A 41 4.35 6.81 23.74
CA HIS A 41 3.86 6.14 24.94
C HIS A 41 4.10 4.63 24.95
N THR A 42 4.25 3.99 23.79
CA THR A 42 4.26 2.52 23.67
C THR A 42 5.57 1.95 23.15
N ALA A 43 6.53 2.76 22.71
CA ALA A 43 7.74 2.29 22.01
C ALA A 43 8.60 1.26 22.78
N ALA A 44 8.54 1.24 24.12
CA ALA A 44 9.26 0.28 24.97
C ALA A 44 8.37 -0.88 25.47
N LEU A 45 7.09 -0.90 25.12
CA LEU A 45 6.13 -1.90 25.57
C LEU A 45 6.00 -3.03 24.53
N PRO A 46 5.71 -4.27 24.95
CA PRO A 46 5.36 -5.35 24.02
C PRO A 46 4.20 -4.94 23.10
N GLY A 47 4.36 -5.15 21.79
CA GLY A 47 3.36 -4.79 20.78
C GLY A 47 3.33 -3.29 20.40
N GLY A 48 4.17 -2.44 21.01
CA GLY A 48 4.32 -1.05 20.61
C GLY A 48 5.22 -0.86 19.39
N TYR A 49 5.00 0.23 18.64
CA TYR A 49 5.84 0.59 17.51
C TYR A 49 7.00 1.50 17.94
N ARG A 50 8.19 1.27 17.38
CA ARG A 50 9.40 2.06 17.70
C ARG A 50 9.49 3.39 16.94
N SER A 51 8.70 3.58 15.89
CA SER A 51 8.70 4.79 15.08
C SER A 51 7.32 5.04 14.48
N PHE A 52 7.08 6.29 14.06
CA PHE A 52 5.86 6.65 13.33
C PHE A 52 5.75 5.90 11.99
N ALA A 53 6.88 5.71 11.29
CA ALA A 53 6.90 4.94 10.04
C ALA A 53 6.49 3.47 10.29
N ALA A 54 7.06 2.81 11.29
CA ALA A 54 6.70 1.43 11.63
C ALA A 54 5.22 1.27 11.99
N LEU A 55 4.64 2.27 12.68
CA LEU A 55 3.20 2.30 12.95
C LEU A 55 2.39 2.41 11.66
N VAL A 56 2.81 3.25 10.73
CA VAL A 56 2.13 3.42 9.44
C VAL A 56 2.22 2.14 8.61
N ASP A 57 3.41 1.53 8.51
CA ASP A 57 3.62 0.28 7.76
C ASP A 57 2.75 -0.85 8.32
N GLY A 58 2.84 -1.11 9.63
CA GLY A 58 2.04 -2.17 10.26
C GLY A 58 0.53 -1.89 10.27
N ALA A 59 0.11 -0.61 10.26
CA ALA A 59 -1.29 -0.25 10.06
C ALA A 59 -1.76 -0.49 8.63
N LEU A 60 -0.90 -0.24 7.65
CA LEU A 60 -1.19 -0.47 6.24
C LEU A 60 -1.25 -1.97 5.93
N GLU A 61 -0.30 -2.76 6.42
CA GLU A 61 -0.30 -4.23 6.27
C GLU A 61 -1.59 -4.86 6.82
N ARG A 62 -1.97 -4.51 8.05
CA ARG A 62 -3.21 -5.00 8.67
C ARG A 62 -4.45 -4.64 7.86
N GLU A 63 -4.48 -3.42 7.31
CA GLU A 63 -5.61 -2.97 6.51
C GLU A 63 -5.65 -3.65 5.14
N LEU A 64 -4.50 -3.89 4.51
CA LEU A 64 -4.42 -4.64 3.26
C LEU A 64 -4.87 -6.09 3.44
N GLU A 65 -4.49 -6.73 4.54
CA GLU A 65 -4.97 -8.08 4.89
C GLU A 65 -6.50 -8.09 5.06
N ARG A 66 -7.05 -7.13 5.80
CA ARG A 66 -8.51 -6.98 5.98
C ARG A 66 -9.22 -6.83 4.62
N LEU A 67 -8.72 -5.94 3.77
CA LEU A 67 -9.29 -5.70 2.44
C LEU A 67 -9.16 -6.91 1.51
N ALA A 68 -8.05 -7.65 1.57
CA ALA A 68 -7.87 -8.89 0.82
C ALA A 68 -8.89 -9.96 1.23
N ASN A 69 -9.12 -10.10 2.54
CA ASN A 69 -10.11 -11.02 3.09
C ASN A 69 -11.54 -10.65 2.67
N GLU A 70 -11.88 -9.36 2.70
CA GLU A 70 -13.23 -8.89 2.37
C GLU A 70 -13.53 -8.80 0.88
N HIS A 71 -12.51 -8.48 0.06
CA HIS A 71 -12.72 -8.06 -1.33
C HIS A 71 -11.87 -8.79 -2.37
N ASN A 72 -10.91 -9.61 -1.96
CA ASN A 72 -10.00 -10.31 -2.87
C ASN A 72 -9.93 -11.82 -2.60
N GLY A 73 -10.97 -12.41 -2.02
CA GLY A 73 -11.04 -13.85 -1.77
C GLY A 73 -9.94 -14.35 -0.82
N SER A 74 -9.49 -13.51 0.12
CA SER A 74 -8.36 -13.79 1.01
C SER A 74 -7.01 -13.97 0.29
N VAL A 75 -6.91 -13.52 -0.96
CA VAL A 75 -5.64 -13.45 -1.70
C VAL A 75 -5.03 -12.06 -1.49
N PRO A 76 -3.74 -11.93 -1.12
CA PRO A 76 -3.07 -10.64 -1.04
C PRO A 76 -3.14 -9.83 -2.35
N PHE A 77 -3.13 -8.51 -2.25
CA PHE A 77 -3.06 -7.66 -3.44
C PHE A 77 -1.65 -7.69 -4.04
N GLU A 78 -1.57 -7.98 -5.34
CA GLU A 78 -0.31 -7.88 -6.08
C GLU A 78 0.18 -6.42 -6.14
N PRO A 79 1.50 -6.19 -6.06
CA PRO A 79 2.03 -4.84 -6.16
C PRO A 79 1.68 -4.16 -7.49
N ASN A 80 1.28 -2.88 -7.41
CA ASN A 80 0.91 -2.12 -8.60
C ASN A 80 2.17 -1.65 -9.35
N ALA A 81 2.30 -2.05 -10.62
CA ALA A 81 3.36 -1.59 -11.52
C ALA A 81 3.10 -0.19 -12.13
N GLY A 82 1.88 0.35 -11.97
CA GLY A 82 1.47 1.65 -12.48
C GLY A 82 1.29 2.71 -11.39
N GLY A 83 1.00 3.95 -11.80
CA GLY A 83 0.62 5.04 -10.90
C GLY A 83 -0.89 5.20 -10.78
N PHE A 84 -1.36 5.80 -9.67
CA PHE A 84 -2.74 6.31 -9.62
C PHE A 84 -2.95 7.33 -10.74
N ARG A 85 -4.10 7.28 -11.41
CA ARG A 85 -4.46 8.28 -12.41
C ARG A 85 -4.53 9.66 -11.75
N THR A 86 -3.60 10.53 -12.07
CA THR A 86 -3.60 11.94 -11.69
C THR A 86 -4.14 12.77 -12.86
N GLY A 87 -5.43 13.09 -12.83
CA GLY A 87 -6.09 13.88 -13.87
C GLY A 87 -7.60 14.08 -13.63
N ARG A 88 -8.20 15.10 -14.26
CA ARG A 88 -9.65 15.34 -14.20
C ARG A 88 -10.38 14.12 -14.79
N PRO A 89 -11.41 13.56 -14.14
CA PRO A 89 -12.22 12.52 -14.75
C PRO A 89 -12.76 13.05 -16.09
N PHE A 90 -12.55 12.28 -17.17
CA PHE A 90 -13.14 12.59 -18.46
C PHE A 90 -14.66 12.53 -18.31
N GLY A 91 -15.34 13.66 -18.58
CA GLY A 91 -16.79 13.71 -18.75
C GLY A 91 -17.49 14.75 -17.87
N SER A 92 -17.80 15.89 -18.47
CA SER A 92 -19.10 16.55 -18.32
C SER A 92 -19.90 16.23 -19.57
#